data_AF-A0AAD8HP41-F1
#
_entry.id   AF-A0AAD8HP41-F1
#
_cell.length_a   1.000
_cell.length_b   1.000
_cell.length_c   1.000
_cell.angle_alpha   90.00
_cell.angle_beta   90.00
_cell.angle_gamma   90.00
#
_symmetry.space_group_name_H-M   'P 1'
#
loop_
_entity.id
_entity.type
_entity.pdbx_description
1 polymer ?
#
loop_
_entity_poly.entity_id
_entity_poly.type
_entity_poly.pdbx_seq_one_letter_code
_entity_poly.pdbx_strand_id
1 'polypeptide(L)'
;MAISIISSSSVIVLVVTILCSEVLCKPYPKCDPDYPDYGLPIYKRDVELLQFAENLEHLEADYFLFAAYGYGLDIFAPELVGGGPPPIGARRANLDNQTRNITGEFGLQEIGHLRALKSTVGGFPRPLLDLSESNFAKIMNSAIGYKLDPPFNP
;
A
#
# COMPACT_ATOMS: atom_id res chain seq x y z
N MET A 1 43.27 14.73 39.15
CA MET A 1 41.92 14.24 39.47
C MET A 1 40.94 15.08 38.67
N ALA A 2 40.54 14.61 37.49
CA ALA A 2 39.68 15.38 36.57
C ALA A 2 38.22 15.06 36.88
N ILE A 3 37.45 16.08 37.27
CA ILE A 3 36.00 15.97 37.45
C ILE A 3 35.39 16.11 36.05
N SER A 4 34.85 15.01 35.53
CA SER A 4 34.05 15.00 34.31
C SER A 4 32.76 15.79 34.55
N ILE A 5 32.60 16.91 33.85
CA ILE A 5 31.37 17.68 33.80
C ILE A 5 30.46 16.98 32.79
N ILE A 6 29.46 16.25 33.28
CA ILE A 6 28.41 15.68 32.44
C ILE A 6 27.55 16.86 31.94
N SER A 7 27.55 17.06 30.61
CA SER A 7 26.72 18.08 29.97
C SER A 7 25.23 17.83 30.28
N SER A 8 24.46 18.90 30.50
CA SER A 8 23.01 18.84 30.69
C SER A 8 22.29 18.13 29.54
N SER A 9 22.85 18.15 28.33
CA SER A 9 22.35 17.41 27.17
C SER A 9 22.44 15.88 27.36
N SER A 10 23.49 15.39 28.03
CA SER A 10 23.69 13.96 28.27
C SER A 10 22.71 13.40 29.30
N VAL A 11 22.31 14.21 30.27
CA VAL A 11 21.27 13.85 31.26
C VAL A 11 19.89 13.81 30.60
N ILE A 12 19.59 14.75 29.71
CA ILE A 12 18.32 14.79 28.96
C ILE A 12 18.21 13.57 28.02
N VAL A 13 19.28 13.21 27.31
CA VAL A 13 19.28 12.01 26.45
C VAL A 13 19.05 10.74 27.27
N LEU A 14 19.69 10.62 28.45
CA LEU A 14 19.50 9.48 29.34
C LEU A 14 18.05 9.39 29.86
N VAL A 15 17.47 10.52 30.28
CA VAL A 15 16.09 10.59 30.79
C VAL A 15 15.07 10.28 29.67
N VAL A 16 15.30 10.75 28.45
CA VAL A 16 14.45 10.42 27.29
C VAL A 16 14.56 8.95 26.90
N THR A 17 15.75 8.32 26.98
CA THR A 17 15.89 6.87 26.74
C THR A 17 15.26 6.00 27.83
N ILE A 18 15.30 6.45 29.09
CA ILE A 18 14.66 5.76 30.22
C ILE A 18 13.12 5.89 30.13
N LEU A 19 12.61 7.07 29.76
CA LEU A 19 11.17 7.27 29.53
C LEU A 19 10.65 6.53 28.29
N CYS A 20 11.49 6.32 27.27
CA CYS A 20 11.15 5.51 26.09
C CYS A 20 10.95 4.02 26.47
N SER A 21 11.68 3.55 27.48
CA SER A 21 11.62 2.16 27.95
C SER A 21 10.33 1.83 28.71
N GLU A 22 9.75 2.81 29.43
CA GLU A 22 8.52 2.59 30.22
C GLU A 22 7.23 3.04 29.52
N VAL A 23 7.30 3.98 28.56
CA VAL A 23 6.10 4.57 27.93
C VAL A 23 5.94 4.19 26.45
N LEU A 24 7.03 3.87 25.73
CA LEU A 24 6.99 3.60 24.27
C LEU A 24 7.27 2.15 23.88
N CYS A 25 7.89 1.35 24.75
CA CYS A 25 8.03 -0.10 24.57
C CYS A 25 7.01 -0.87 25.41
N LYS A 26 5.70 -0.60 25.22
CA LYS A 26 4.77 -1.70 25.47
C LYS A 26 5.14 -2.80 24.48
N PRO A 27 5.28 -4.08 24.89
CA PRO A 27 5.37 -5.16 23.93
C PRO A 27 4.20 -4.95 22.98
N TYR A 28 4.46 -4.89 21.67
CA TYR A 28 3.42 -4.84 20.65
C TYR A 28 2.28 -5.72 21.14
N PRO A 29 1.03 -5.22 21.24
CA PRO A 29 -0.07 -6.09 21.61
C PRO A 29 0.05 -7.28 20.68
N LYS A 30 0.33 -8.47 21.24
CA LYS A 30 0.21 -9.68 20.47
C LYS A 30 -1.27 -9.72 20.16
N CYS A 31 -1.61 -9.34 18.94
CA CYS A 31 -2.90 -9.65 18.37
C CYS A 31 -2.91 -11.17 18.24
N ASP A 32 -3.17 -11.84 19.37
CA ASP A 32 -3.56 -13.24 19.32
C ASP A 32 -4.83 -13.25 18.49
N PRO A 33 -4.87 -14.02 17.40
CA PRO A 33 -6.04 -14.03 16.56
C PRO A 33 -7.24 -14.49 17.38
N ASP A 34 -8.34 -13.74 17.34
CA ASP A 34 -9.61 -14.09 18.00
C ASP A 34 -10.36 -15.22 17.26
N TYR A 35 -9.64 -16.02 16.45
CA TYR A 35 -10.24 -17.16 15.79
C TYR A 35 -10.27 -18.36 16.74
N PRO A 36 -11.33 -19.20 16.67
CA PRO A 36 -11.40 -20.38 17.51
C PRO A 36 -10.21 -21.33 17.26
N ASP A 37 -9.77 -22.04 18.30
CA ASP A 37 -8.68 -23.02 18.23
C ASP A 37 -9.06 -24.31 17.46
N TYR A 38 -10.20 -24.29 16.77
CA TYR A 38 -10.64 -25.33 15.85
C TYR A 38 -10.67 -24.78 14.42
N GLY A 39 -10.29 -25.61 13.45
CA GLY A 39 -10.31 -25.22 12.04
C GLY A 39 -11.71 -24.82 11.59
N LEU A 40 -11.86 -23.59 11.09
CA LEU A 40 -13.05 -23.16 10.38
C LEU A 40 -13.05 -23.77 8.96
N PRO A 41 -14.20 -24.28 8.47
CA PRO A 41 -14.27 -24.79 7.11
C PRO A 41 -14.07 -23.64 6.11
N ILE A 42 -13.17 -23.86 5.15
CA ILE A 42 -12.95 -22.96 4.00
C ILE A 42 -13.75 -23.51 2.82
N TYR A 43 -14.65 -22.70 2.28
CA TYR A 43 -15.44 -23.04 1.11
C TYR A 43 -14.82 -22.46 -0.15
N LYS A 44 -15.17 -23.03 -1.31
CA LYS A 44 -14.76 -22.53 -2.62
C LYS A 44 -15.10 -21.03 -2.80
N ARG A 45 -16.26 -20.61 -2.28
CA ARG A 45 -16.71 -19.22 -2.33
C ARG A 45 -15.77 -18.27 -1.58
N ASP A 46 -15.17 -18.70 -0.46
CA ASP A 46 -14.25 -17.85 0.31
C ASP A 46 -12.97 -17.57 -0.50
N VAL A 47 -12.47 -18.61 -1.18
CA VAL A 47 -11.34 -18.52 -2.12
C VAL A 47 -11.68 -17.58 -3.28
N GLU A 48 -12.86 -17.74 -3.88
CA GLU A 48 -13.32 -16.90 -5.00
C GLU A 48 -13.45 -15.42 -4.62
N LEU A 49 -13.95 -15.12 -3.42
CA LEU A 49 -14.06 -13.75 -2.92
C LEU A 49 -12.69 -13.11 -2.65
N LEU A 50 -11.75 -13.88 -2.11
CA LEU A 50 -10.38 -13.40 -1.89
C LEU A 50 -9.63 -13.22 -3.22
N GLN A 51 -9.81 -14.12 -4.19
CA GLN A 51 -9.26 -13.93 -5.53
C GLN A 51 -9.88 -12.71 -6.21
N PHE A 52 -11.19 -12.46 -6.06
CA PHE A 52 -11.81 -11.26 -6.64
C PHE A 52 -11.14 -9.96 -6.16
N ALA A 53 -10.71 -9.92 -4.89
CA ALA A 53 -9.96 -8.78 -4.33
C ALA A 53 -8.65 -8.50 -5.08
N GLU A 54 -8.02 -9.51 -5.71
CA GLU A 54 -6.79 -9.33 -6.50
C GLU A 54 -6.96 -8.29 -7.62
N ASN A 55 -8.18 -8.12 -8.17
CA ASN A 55 -8.44 -7.05 -9.15
C ASN A 55 -8.19 -5.65 -8.56
N LEU A 56 -8.59 -5.45 -7.30
CA LEU A 56 -8.41 -4.20 -6.59
C LEU A 56 -6.93 -3.99 -6.25
N GLU A 57 -6.26 -5.03 -5.75
CA GLU A 57 -4.84 -4.94 -5.39
C GLU A 57 -3.96 -4.62 -6.61
N HIS A 58 -4.26 -5.20 -7.79
CA HIS A 58 -3.59 -4.83 -9.04
C HIS A 58 -3.84 -3.38 -9.43
N LEU A 59 -5.08 -2.90 -9.29
CA LEU A 59 -5.45 -1.52 -9.57
C LEU A 59 -4.70 -0.55 -8.66
N GLU A 60 -4.73 -0.78 -7.34
CA GLU A 60 -4.13 0.11 -6.35
C GLU A 60 -2.60 0.09 -6.45
N ALA A 61 -1.99 -1.09 -6.65
CA ALA A 61 -0.55 -1.21 -6.86
C ALA A 61 -0.09 -0.37 -8.06
N ASP A 62 -0.68 -0.58 -9.25
CA ASP A 62 -0.27 0.20 -10.42
C ASP A 62 -0.62 1.69 -10.24
N TYR A 63 -1.79 2.02 -9.69
CA TYR A 63 -2.20 3.41 -9.46
C TYR A 63 -1.18 4.16 -8.58
N PHE A 64 -0.86 3.62 -7.42
CA PHE A 64 0.04 4.27 -6.47
C PHE A 64 1.51 4.26 -6.93
N LEU A 65 2.00 3.15 -7.49
CA LEU A 65 3.37 3.06 -7.98
C LEU A 65 3.62 3.99 -9.17
N PHE A 66 2.69 4.07 -10.13
CA PHE A 66 2.78 5.05 -11.21
C PHE A 66 2.72 6.47 -10.65
N ALA A 67 1.77 6.79 -9.77
CA ALA A 67 1.68 8.13 -9.19
C ALA A 67 2.98 8.57 -8.51
N ALA A 68 3.63 7.68 -7.75
CA ALA A 68 4.87 7.99 -7.04
C ALA A 68 6.11 8.03 -7.95
N TYR A 69 6.29 7.01 -8.80
CA TYR A 69 7.55 6.71 -9.48
C TYR A 69 7.48 6.85 -11.02
N GLY A 70 6.30 6.76 -11.61
CA GLY A 70 6.07 6.80 -13.06
C GLY A 70 6.14 5.44 -13.75
N TYR A 71 6.20 4.35 -12.98
CA TYR A 71 6.17 2.97 -13.47
C TYR A 71 5.56 2.07 -12.40
N GLY A 72 4.97 0.95 -12.81
CA GLY A 72 4.16 0.08 -11.95
C GLY A 72 4.74 -1.30 -11.71
N LEU A 73 3.85 -2.28 -11.58
CA LEU A 73 4.16 -3.67 -11.23
C LEU A 73 5.14 -4.34 -12.19
N ASP A 74 5.13 -3.96 -13.47
CA ASP A 74 6.05 -4.49 -14.50
C ASP A 74 7.53 -4.27 -14.17
N ILE A 75 7.85 -3.31 -13.29
CA ILE A 75 9.22 -3.04 -12.83
C ILE A 75 9.41 -3.47 -11.36
N PHE A 76 8.45 -3.15 -10.48
CA PHE A 76 8.60 -3.43 -9.05
C PHE A 76 8.46 -4.91 -8.68
N ALA A 77 7.58 -5.64 -9.37
CA ALA A 77 7.25 -7.04 -9.08
C ALA A 77 6.68 -7.74 -10.34
N PRO A 78 7.48 -7.89 -11.42
CA PRO A 78 7.02 -8.46 -12.68
C PRO A 78 6.53 -9.91 -12.55
N GLU A 79 6.95 -10.63 -11.51
CA GLU A 79 6.43 -11.96 -11.20
C GLU A 79 4.94 -11.94 -10.79
N LEU A 80 4.45 -10.81 -10.26
CA LEU A 80 3.08 -10.68 -9.79
C LEU A 80 2.09 -10.32 -10.89
N VAL A 81 2.52 -9.72 -12.01
CA VAL A 81 1.59 -9.42 -13.13
C VAL A 81 1.08 -10.67 -13.83
N GLY A 82 1.77 -11.80 -13.72
CA GLY A 82 1.30 -13.09 -14.26
C GLY A 82 1.10 -13.10 -15.78
N GLY A 83 1.81 -12.24 -16.52
CA GLY A 83 1.65 -12.09 -17.97
C GLY A 83 0.51 -11.16 -18.40
N GLY A 84 -0.16 -10.49 -17.46
CA GLY A 84 -1.17 -9.47 -17.74
C GLY A 84 -0.58 -8.21 -18.37
N PRO A 85 -1.33 -7.49 -19.24
CA PRO A 85 -0.83 -6.30 -19.93
C PRO A 85 -0.62 -5.12 -18.97
N PRO A 86 0.29 -4.19 -19.29
CA PRO A 86 0.48 -2.95 -18.53
C PRO A 86 -0.77 -2.04 -18.57
N PRO A 87 -0.95 -1.17 -17.56
CA PRO A 87 -2.07 -0.24 -17.53
C PRO A 87 -1.98 0.79 -18.66
N ILE A 88 -3.14 1.25 -19.14
CA ILE A 88 -3.25 2.34 -20.12
C ILE A 88 -3.27 3.68 -19.39
N GLY A 89 -2.47 4.64 -19.86
CA GLY A 89 -2.56 6.05 -19.44
C GLY A 89 -1.97 6.39 -18.06
N ALA A 90 -1.57 5.40 -17.28
CA ALA A 90 -0.93 5.59 -15.98
C ALA A 90 0.36 6.43 -16.13
N ARG A 91 0.60 7.35 -15.19
CA ARG A 91 1.68 8.33 -15.25
C ARG A 91 2.12 8.77 -13.87
N ARG A 92 3.26 9.44 -13.80
CA ARG A 92 3.74 10.06 -12.56
C ARG A 92 2.91 11.28 -12.20
N ALA A 93 2.49 11.36 -10.94
CA ALA A 93 1.76 12.49 -10.40
C ALA A 93 2.72 13.60 -9.95
N ASN A 94 2.23 14.84 -9.96
CA ASN A 94 2.98 16.00 -9.47
C ASN A 94 2.80 16.14 -7.95
N LEU A 95 3.53 15.32 -7.19
CA LEU A 95 3.44 15.23 -5.73
C LEU A 95 4.68 15.85 -5.07
N ASP A 96 4.47 16.53 -3.94
CA ASP A 96 5.57 16.92 -3.06
C ASP A 96 6.29 15.68 -2.48
N ASN A 97 7.42 15.90 -1.82
CA ASN A 97 8.26 14.80 -1.33
C ASN A 97 7.57 13.92 -0.28
N GLN A 98 6.81 14.52 0.63
CA GLN A 98 6.14 13.76 1.70
C GLN A 98 5.00 12.94 1.11
N THR A 99 4.13 13.57 0.32
CA THR A 99 2.98 12.90 -0.31
C THR A 99 3.46 11.78 -1.23
N ARG A 100 4.48 12.02 -2.06
CA ARG A 100 5.06 11.00 -2.93
C ARG A 100 5.59 9.80 -2.17
N ASN A 101 6.26 10.02 -1.04
CA ASN A 101 6.78 8.92 -0.23
C ASN A 101 5.64 8.08 0.34
N ILE A 102 4.61 8.72 0.91
CA ILE A 102 3.43 8.02 1.43
C ILE A 102 2.71 7.24 0.32
N THR A 103 2.51 7.85 -0.85
CA THR A 103 1.94 7.18 -2.03
C THR A 103 2.78 5.97 -2.44
N GLY A 104 4.12 6.10 -2.41
CA GLY A 104 5.02 4.98 -2.67
C GLY A 104 4.85 3.83 -1.68
N GLU A 105 4.70 4.13 -0.39
CA GLU A 105 4.45 3.12 0.64
C GLU A 105 3.11 2.39 0.42
N PHE A 106 2.05 3.08 0.02
CA PHE A 106 0.79 2.42 -0.38
C PHE A 106 1.01 1.45 -1.54
N GLY A 107 1.68 1.88 -2.60
CA GLY A 107 1.99 0.99 -3.73
C GLY A 107 2.82 -0.25 -3.32
N LEU A 108 3.76 -0.10 -2.39
CA LEU A 108 4.54 -1.22 -1.85
C LEU A 108 3.70 -2.14 -0.95
N GLN A 109 2.72 -1.60 -0.23
CA GLN A 109 1.78 -2.37 0.57
C GLN A 109 0.92 -3.27 -0.31
N GLU A 110 0.41 -2.76 -1.44
CA GLU A 110 -0.43 -3.56 -2.35
C GLU A 110 0.34 -4.69 -3.04
N ILE A 111 1.65 -4.51 -3.29
CA ILE A 111 2.53 -5.62 -3.69
C ILE A 111 2.54 -6.72 -2.61
N GLY A 112 2.56 -6.32 -1.34
CA GLY A 112 2.46 -7.24 -0.20
C GLY A 112 1.13 -8.00 -0.19
N HIS A 113 0.01 -7.30 -0.41
CA HIS A 113 -1.31 -7.93 -0.52
C HIS A 113 -1.40 -8.92 -1.69
N LEU A 114 -0.90 -8.55 -2.88
CA LEU A 114 -0.83 -9.45 -4.03
C LEU A 114 -0.03 -10.73 -3.71
N ARG A 115 1.11 -10.61 -3.03
CA ARG A 115 1.91 -11.77 -2.58
C ARG A 115 1.10 -12.65 -1.64
N ALA A 116 0.45 -12.05 -0.64
CA ALA A 116 -0.35 -12.78 0.35
C ALA A 116 -1.52 -13.52 -0.29
N LEU A 117 -2.26 -12.87 -1.19
CA LEU A 117 -3.36 -13.51 -1.93
C LEU A 117 -2.83 -14.67 -2.78
N LYS A 118 -1.80 -14.43 -3.62
CA LYS A 118 -1.24 -15.48 -4.50
C LYS A 118 -0.70 -16.68 -3.75
N SER A 119 -0.03 -16.47 -2.62
CA SER A 119 0.50 -17.58 -1.83
C SER A 119 -0.57 -18.34 -1.05
N THR A 120 -1.72 -17.71 -0.77
CA THR A 120 -2.75 -18.29 0.11
C THR A 120 -3.90 -18.92 -0.68
N VAL A 121 -4.44 -18.19 -1.66
CA VAL A 121 -5.62 -18.58 -2.43
C VAL A 121 -5.31 -18.78 -3.91
N GLY A 122 -4.05 -18.65 -4.33
CA GLY A 122 -3.69 -18.56 -5.74
C GLY A 122 -4.06 -17.19 -6.32
N GLY A 123 -3.94 -17.04 -7.64
CA GLY A 123 -4.31 -15.79 -8.30
C GLY A 123 -4.37 -15.92 -9.80
N PHE A 124 -4.63 -14.80 -10.47
CA PHE A 124 -4.74 -14.72 -11.92
C PHE A 124 -3.83 -13.61 -12.50
N PRO A 125 -3.64 -13.57 -13.82
CA PRO A 125 -2.91 -12.49 -14.47
C PRO A 125 -3.58 -11.14 -14.23
N ARG A 126 -2.79 -10.08 -14.03
CA ARG A 126 -3.30 -8.71 -13.90
C ARG A 126 -4.29 -8.39 -15.05
N PRO A 127 -5.50 -7.89 -14.76
CA PRO A 127 -6.43 -7.48 -15.81
C PRO A 127 -5.92 -6.23 -16.54
N LEU A 128 -6.43 -5.96 -17.74
CA LEU A 128 -6.14 -4.67 -18.40
C LEU A 128 -6.82 -3.54 -17.62
N LEU A 129 -6.01 -2.63 -17.08
CA LEU A 129 -6.46 -1.46 -16.35
C LEU A 129 -6.41 -0.23 -17.26
N ASP A 130 -7.54 0.47 -17.42
CA ASP A 130 -7.58 1.77 -18.11
C ASP A 130 -7.55 2.91 -17.09
N LEU A 131 -6.33 3.38 -16.81
CA LEU A 131 -6.06 4.50 -15.92
C LEU A 131 -5.91 5.83 -16.68
N SER A 132 -6.42 5.90 -17.91
CA SER A 132 -6.37 7.13 -18.71
C SER A 132 -7.23 8.24 -18.10
N GLU A 133 -6.80 9.49 -18.32
CA GLU A 133 -7.57 10.69 -18.04
C GLU A 133 -9.01 10.60 -18.54
N SER A 134 -9.20 10.06 -19.76
CA SER A 134 -10.53 9.95 -20.35
C SER A 134 -11.46 9.01 -19.58
N ASN A 135 -10.91 7.93 -19.01
CA ASN A 135 -11.68 6.95 -18.25
C ASN A 135 -11.98 7.48 -16.84
N PHE A 136 -10.96 8.01 -16.15
CA PHE A 136 -11.13 8.61 -14.84
C PHE A 136 -12.05 9.83 -14.85
N ALA A 137 -11.96 10.68 -15.88
CA ALA A 137 -12.87 11.81 -16.03
C ALA A 137 -14.33 11.36 -16.12
N LYS A 138 -14.64 10.24 -16.81
CA LYS A 138 -16.01 9.70 -16.84
C LYS A 138 -16.47 9.31 -15.44
N ILE A 139 -15.65 8.57 -14.70
CA ILE A 139 -15.96 8.13 -13.33
C ILE A 139 -16.20 9.34 -12.42
N MET A 140 -15.30 10.32 -12.44
CA MET A 140 -15.40 11.50 -11.59
C MET A 140 -16.57 12.42 -11.96
N ASN A 141 -16.83 12.60 -13.26
CA ASN A 141 -18.00 13.36 -13.72
C ASN A 141 -19.30 12.71 -13.25
N SER A 142 -19.38 11.37 -13.30
CA SER A 142 -20.53 10.62 -12.78
C SER A 142 -20.67 10.73 -11.27
N ALA A 143 -19.55 10.67 -10.53
CA ALA A 143 -19.56 10.77 -9.07
C ALA A 143 -19.94 12.17 -8.56
N ILE A 144 -19.45 13.22 -9.22
CA ILE A 144 -19.68 14.61 -8.81
C ILE A 144 -20.98 15.17 -9.42
N GLY A 145 -21.46 14.60 -10.52
CA GLY A 145 -22.73 14.97 -11.16
C GLY A 145 -22.64 16.07 -12.22
N TYR A 146 -21.44 16.48 -12.63
CA TYR A 146 -21.22 17.38 -13.76
C TYR A 146 -19.86 17.15 -14.42
N LYS A 147 -19.69 17.67 -15.64
CA LYS A 147 -18.43 17.55 -16.39
C LYS A 147 -17.40 18.55 -15.87
N LEU A 148 -16.25 18.05 -15.41
CA LEU A 148 -15.09 18.87 -15.07
C LEU A 148 -14.39 19.40 -16.33
N ASP A 149 -13.94 20.66 -16.27
CA ASP A 149 -13.13 21.32 -17.30
C ASP A 149 -12.02 22.15 -16.62
N PRO A 150 -10.74 21.71 -16.65
CA PRO A 150 -10.24 20.52 -17.35
C PRO A 150 -10.76 19.20 -16.74
N PRO A 151 -10.75 18.08 -17.50
CA PRO A 151 -11.14 16.77 -16.99
C PRO A 151 -10.28 16.35 -15.79
N PHE A 152 -10.85 15.57 -14.88
CA PHE A 152 -10.05 14.96 -13.81
C PHE A 152 -9.05 13.99 -14.43
N ASN A 153 -7.78 14.22 -14.10
CA ASN A 153 -6.67 13.43 -14.60
C ASN A 153 -5.88 12.91 -13.40
N PRO A 154 -5.96 11.61 -13.11
CA PRO A 154 -5.28 11.02 -11.97
C PRO A 154 -3.75 11.18 -12.05
#